data_AF-A0A2T1DWK9-F1
#
_entry.id   AF-A0A2T1DWK9-F1
#
_cell.length_a   1.000
_cell.length_b   1.000
_cell.length_c   1.000
_cell.angle_alpha   90.00
_cell.angle_beta   90.00
_cell.angle_gamma   90.00
#
_symmetry.space_group_name_H-M   'P 1'
#
loop_
_entity.id
_entity.type
_entity.pdbx_description
1 polymer ?
#
loop_
_entity_poly.entity_id
_entity_poly.type
_entity_poly.pdbx_seq_one_letter_code
_entity_poly.pdbx_strand_id
1 'polypeptide(L)'
;MSAKVSSTVLRGGESGNARTLPDSNNASELWKNLPWKKFRRDLFRLQRRAYKAVNVGDKRRAKYLQKLILKSLAARLLAIRQVTQLNAGKLIDFKKV
;
A
#
# COMPACT_ATOMS: atom_id res chain seq x y z
N MET A 1 -17.60 40.02 -39.44
CA MET A 1 -17.61 39.38 -40.77
C MET A 1 -16.70 38.16 -40.67
N SER A 2 -17.18 37.05 -40.14
CA SER A 2 -17.89 35.96 -40.84
C SER A 2 -17.06 35.33 -41.95
N ALA A 3 -16.51 34.15 -41.68
CA ALA A 3 -16.31 33.11 -42.67
C ALA A 3 -16.56 31.75 -41.99
N LYS A 4 -17.82 31.31 -42.03
CA LYS A 4 -18.17 29.89 -41.91
C LYS A 4 -17.72 29.19 -43.19
N VAL A 5 -17.09 28.03 -43.05
CA VAL A 5 -17.26 26.96 -44.03
C VAL A 5 -17.65 25.72 -43.25
N SER A 6 -18.94 25.38 -43.37
CA SER A 6 -19.47 24.07 -43.02
C SER A 6 -19.10 23.07 -44.11
N SER A 7 -18.69 21.87 -43.70
CA SER A 7 -18.77 20.67 -44.53
C SER A 7 -19.43 19.56 -43.71
N THR A 8 -20.73 19.47 -43.91
CA THR A 8 -21.60 18.28 -43.86
C THR A 8 -21.08 17.21 -44.86
N VAL A 9 -21.21 15.88 -44.75
CA VAL A 9 -22.03 14.97 -43.93
C VAL A 9 -21.68 13.51 -44.36
N LEU A 10 -22.02 12.52 -43.50
CA LEU A 10 -22.20 11.06 -43.72
C LEU A 10 -21.10 10.02 -43.36
N ARG A 11 -21.51 9.21 -42.36
CA ARG A 11 -21.73 7.75 -42.40
C ARG A 11 -20.49 6.83 -42.44
N GLY A 12 -20.32 6.10 -41.34
CA GLY A 12 -19.57 4.85 -41.29
C GLY A 12 -19.55 4.33 -39.87
N GLY A 13 -20.43 3.37 -39.56
CA GLY A 13 -20.23 2.54 -38.38
C GLY A 13 -19.02 1.62 -38.60
N GLU A 14 -18.34 1.24 -37.52
CA GLU A 14 -17.97 -0.14 -37.21
C GLU A 14 -17.02 -0.19 -36.01
N SER A 15 -17.40 -1.04 -35.06
CA SER A 15 -16.56 -2.04 -34.41
C SER A 15 -15.16 -1.62 -33.93
N GLY A 16 -15.02 -1.58 -32.61
CA GLY A 16 -13.71 -1.61 -31.98
C GLY A 16 -13.84 -1.43 -30.48
N ASN A 17 -14.03 -2.54 -29.76
CA ASN A 17 -13.74 -2.62 -28.34
C ASN A 17 -12.30 -2.15 -28.12
N ALA A 18 -12.15 -0.85 -27.84
CA ALA A 18 -10.90 -0.28 -27.37
C ALA A 18 -10.63 -0.96 -26.04
N ARG A 19 -9.71 -1.93 -26.05
CA ARG A 19 -9.08 -2.45 -24.85
C ARG A 19 -8.43 -1.25 -24.16
N THR A 20 -9.17 -0.59 -23.27
CA THR A 20 -8.63 0.42 -22.38
C THR A 20 -7.59 -0.29 -21.54
N LEU A 21 -6.31 -0.04 -21.86
CA LEU A 21 -5.20 -0.41 -21.00
C LEU A 21 -5.53 0.09 -19.59
N PRO A 22 -5.37 -0.73 -18.54
CA PRO A 22 -5.69 -0.29 -17.19
C PRO A 22 -4.84 0.95 -16.90
N ASP A 23 -5.52 2.08 -16.69
CA ASP A 23 -4.86 3.35 -16.43
C ASP A 23 -3.84 3.17 -15.30
N SER A 24 -2.60 3.60 -15.55
CA SER A 24 -1.50 3.59 -14.59
C SER A 24 -1.82 4.35 -13.28
N ASN A 25 -2.90 5.14 -13.27
CA ASN A 25 -3.43 5.85 -12.11
C ASN A 25 -4.14 4.97 -11.06
N ASN A 26 -4.44 3.69 -11.35
CA ASN A 26 -5.12 2.80 -10.40
C ASN A 26 -4.21 2.31 -9.25
N ALA A 27 -2.88 2.37 -9.40
CA ALA A 27 -1.96 1.89 -8.37
C ALA A 27 -2.14 2.60 -7.01
N SER A 28 -2.44 3.91 -7.04
CA SER A 28 -2.73 4.70 -5.84
C SER A 28 -4.01 4.26 -5.13
N GLU A 29 -5.05 3.91 -5.90
CA GLU A 29 -6.32 3.41 -5.36
C GLU A 29 -6.14 2.01 -4.76
N LEU A 30 -5.44 1.12 -5.46
CA LEU A 30 -5.08 -0.21 -4.95
C LEU A 30 -4.34 -0.11 -3.61
N TRP A 31 -3.39 0.83 -3.48
CA TRP A 31 -2.65 1.06 -2.23
C TRP A 31 -3.55 1.53 -1.08
N LYS A 32 -4.46 2.48 -1.35
CA LYS A 32 -5.44 2.95 -0.35
C LYS A 32 -6.37 1.82 0.11
N ASN A 33 -6.76 0.95 -0.82
CA ASN A 33 -7.73 -0.13 -0.61
C ASN A 33 -7.14 -1.41 0.00
N LEU A 34 -5.83 -1.47 0.26
CA LEU A 34 -5.22 -2.61 0.94
C LEU A 34 -5.86 -2.86 2.33
N PRO A 35 -5.96 -4.12 2.79
CA PRO A 35 -6.64 -4.47 4.04
C PRO A 35 -5.76 -4.17 5.27
N TRP A 36 -5.45 -2.89 5.50
CA TRP A 36 -4.53 -2.42 6.55
C TRP A 36 -4.90 -2.90 7.96
N LYS A 37 -6.20 -2.99 8.28
CA LYS A 37 -6.68 -3.51 9.56
C LYS A 37 -6.34 -4.99 9.75
N LYS A 38 -6.28 -5.78 8.67
CA LYS A 38 -5.86 -7.19 8.73
C LYS A 38 -4.36 -7.28 8.98
N PHE A 39 -3.55 -6.50 8.24
CA PHE A 39 -2.10 -6.48 8.43
C PHE A 39 -1.70 -6.12 9.86
N ARG A 40 -2.35 -5.11 10.47
CA ARG A 40 -2.10 -4.76 11.88
C ARG A 40 -2.41 -5.89 12.84
N ARG A 41 -3.55 -6.58 12.64
CA ARG A 41 -3.94 -7.74 13.46
C ARG A 41 -2.95 -8.89 13.33
N ASP A 42 -2.52 -9.20 12.12
CA ASP A 42 -1.58 -10.29 11.86
C ASP A 42 -0.20 -10.01 12.46
N LEU A 43 0.31 -8.78 12.28
CA LEU A 43 1.56 -8.34 12.90
C LEU A 43 1.46 -8.39 14.43
N PHE A 44 0.38 -7.86 15.01
CA PHE A 44 0.17 -7.84 16.46
C PHE A 44 0.13 -9.24 17.06
N ARG A 45 -0.49 -10.21 16.38
CA ARG A 45 -0.50 -11.62 16.82
C ARG A 45 0.91 -12.20 16.90
N LEU A 46 1.76 -11.93 15.91
CA LEU A 46 3.16 -12.38 15.91
C LEU A 46 3.97 -11.70 17.02
N GLN A 47 3.82 -10.38 17.17
CA GLN A 47 4.47 -9.62 18.24
C GLN A 47 4.07 -10.11 19.63
N ARG A 48 2.78 -10.37 19.86
CA ARG A 48 2.28 -10.91 21.12
C ARG A 48 2.85 -12.30 21.41
N ARG A 49 3.00 -13.16 20.39
CA ARG A 49 3.67 -14.46 20.54
C ARG A 49 5.13 -14.29 20.90
N ALA A 50 5.83 -13.35 20.26
CA ALA A 50 7.24 -13.07 20.56
C ALA A 50 7.39 -12.59 22.01
N TYR A 51 6.54 -11.66 22.45
CA TYR A 51 6.49 -11.19 23.83
C TYR A 51 6.28 -12.33 24.83
N LYS A 52 5.28 -13.20 24.60
CA LYS A 52 5.05 -14.37 25.45
C LYS A 52 6.26 -15.30 25.51
N ALA A 53 6.93 -15.55 24.38
CA ALA A 53 8.12 -16.41 24.33
C ALA A 53 9.29 -15.81 25.13
N VAL A 54 9.49 -14.48 25.05
CA VAL A 54 10.47 -13.77 25.87
C VAL A 54 10.11 -13.85 27.36
N ASN A 55 8.84 -13.66 27.70
CA ASN A 55 8.37 -13.66 29.09
C ASN A 55 8.59 -15.01 29.80
N VAL A 56 8.50 -16.13 29.09
CA VAL A 56 8.77 -17.47 29.64
C VAL A 56 10.24 -17.89 29.51
N GLY A 57 11.11 -17.02 28.99
CA GLY A 57 12.54 -17.30 28.82
C GLY A 57 12.90 -18.18 27.61
N ASP A 58 11.96 -18.50 26.72
CA ASP A 58 12.20 -19.30 25.51
C ASP A 58 12.87 -18.45 24.41
N LYS A 59 14.18 -18.28 24.56
CA LYS A 59 15.03 -17.50 23.64
C LYS A 59 15.04 -18.06 22.22
N ARG A 60 14.95 -19.38 22.05
CA ARG A 60 14.96 -20.02 20.71
C ARG A 60 13.68 -19.66 19.95
N ARG A 61 12.52 -19.81 20.60
CA ARG A 61 11.22 -19.46 20.02
C ARG A 61 11.08 -17.97 19.79
N ALA A 62 11.57 -17.13 20.70
CA ALA A 62 11.59 -15.68 20.51
C ALA A 62 12.37 -15.27 19.25
N LYS A 63 13.59 -15.79 19.06
CA LYS A 63 14.40 -15.54 17.85
C LYS A 63 13.70 -16.00 16.57
N TYR A 64 13.06 -17.17 16.59
CA TYR A 64 12.27 -17.66 15.45
C TYR A 64 11.12 -16.70 15.11
N LEU A 65 10.35 -16.25 16.12
CA LEU A 65 9.22 -15.35 15.93
C LEU A 65 9.64 -13.96 15.44
N GLN A 66 10.78 -13.44 15.91
CA GLN A 66 11.37 -12.20 15.39
C GLN A 66 11.71 -12.33 13.90
N LYS A 67 12.38 -13.41 13.49
CA LYS A 67 12.67 -13.69 12.08
C LYS A 67 11.37 -13.81 11.25
N LEU A 68 10.34 -14.43 11.81
CA LEU A 68 9.03 -14.56 11.15
C LEU A 68 8.35 -13.20 10.96
N ILE A 69 8.43 -12.30 11.94
CA ILE A 69 7.93 -10.92 11.81
C ILE A 69 8.63 -10.20 10.67
N LEU A 70 9.97 -10.29 10.59
CA LEU A 70 10.74 -9.63 9.52
C LEU A 70 10.38 -10.14 8.12
N LYS A 71 10.03 -11.43 7.98
CA LYS A 71 9.59 -12.03 6.72
C LYS A 71 8.12 -11.73 6.36
N SER A 72 7.32 -11.26 7.32
CA SER A 72 5.90 -11.02 7.12
C SER A 72 5.63 -9.91 6.11
N LEU A 73 4.78 -10.19 5.11
CA LEU A 73 4.29 -9.17 4.18
C LEU A 73 3.54 -8.05 4.91
N ALA A 74 2.72 -8.42 5.90
CA ALA A 74 1.98 -7.46 6.72
C ALA A 74 2.91 -6.48 7.44
N ALA A 75 4.02 -6.98 7.99
CA ALA A 75 5.03 -6.14 8.65
C ALA A 75 5.70 -5.18 7.66
N ARG A 76 6.12 -5.69 6.50
CA ARG A 76 6.77 -4.88 5.45
C ARG A 76 5.86 -3.78 4.91
N LEU A 77 4.62 -4.10 4.56
CA LEU A 77 3.68 -3.11 4.03
C LEU A 77 3.35 -2.02 5.05
N LEU A 78 3.20 -2.37 6.33
CA LEU A 78 2.98 -1.39 7.39
C LEU A 78 4.21 -0.50 7.61
N ALA A 79 5.42 -1.05 7.54
CA ALA A 79 6.65 -0.26 7.64
C ALA A 79 6.80 0.71 6.47
N ILE A 80 6.56 0.25 5.24
CA ILE A 80 6.56 1.11 4.05
C ILE A 80 5.53 2.23 4.23
N ARG A 81 4.30 1.89 4.61
CA ARG A 81 3.24 2.89 4.85
C ARG A 81 3.64 3.92 5.92
N GLN A 82 4.27 3.48 7.00
CA GLN A 82 4.75 4.38 8.05
C GLN A 82 5.75 5.38 7.48
N VAL A 83 6.74 4.92 6.73
CA VAL A 83 7.78 5.77 6.14
C VAL A 83 7.21 6.69 5.06
N THR A 84 6.36 6.17 4.17
CA THR A 84 5.89 6.92 3.00
C THR A 84 4.73 7.87 3.29
N GLN A 85 3.86 7.55 4.25
CA GLN A 85 2.65 8.34 4.49
C GLN A 85 2.68 9.08 5.83
N LEU A 86 3.14 8.42 6.90
CA LEU A 86 3.03 8.95 8.26
C LEU A 86 4.27 9.75 8.70
N ASN A 87 5.42 9.46 8.08
CA ASN A 87 6.65 10.19 8.31
C ASN A 87 6.89 11.30 7.27
N ALA A 88 6.08 11.37 6.21
CA ALA A 88 6.13 12.47 5.26
C ALA A 88 5.82 13.79 5.98
N GLY A 89 6.82 14.69 6.05
CA GLY A 89 6.70 15.99 6.71
C GLY A 89 7.06 16.04 8.20
N LYS A 90 7.48 14.93 8.82
CA LYS A 90 8.08 14.98 10.17
C LYS A 90 9.55 15.40 10.08
N LEU A 91 9.83 16.67 10.34
CA LEU A 91 11.16 17.09 10.77
C LEU A 91 11.40 16.45 12.14
N ILE A 92 12.45 15.63 12.25
CA ILE A 92 12.88 15.09 13.53
C ILE A 92 13.42 16.28 14.32
N ASP A 93 12.59 16.86 15.17
CA ASP A 93 13.00 17.95 16.05
C ASP A 93 13.90 17.35 17.15
N PHE A 94 15.22 17.36 16.91
CA PHE A 94 16.24 16.83 17.83
C PHE A 94 16.32 17.59 19.17
N LYS A 95 15.45 18.57 19.43
CA LYS A 95 15.40 19.36 20.67
C LYS A 95 14.49 18.80 21.77
N LYS A 96 13.87 17.64 21.56
CA LYS A 96 13.04 16.96 22.58
C LYS A 96 13.53 15.53 22.84
N VAL A 97 14.78 15.39 23.27
CA VAL A 97 15.28 14.22 24.03
C VAL A 97 16.21 14.74 25.12
#